data_AF-A0A6P6G280-F1
#
_entry.id   AF-A0A6P6G280-F1
#
_cell.length_a   1.000
_cell.length_b   1.000
_cell.length_c   1.000
_cell.angle_alpha   90.00
_cell.angle_beta   90.00
_cell.angle_gamma   90.00
#
_symmetry.space_group_name_H-M   'P 1'
#
loop_
_entity.id
_entity.type
_entity.pdbx_description
1 polymer ?
#
loop_
_entity_poly.entity_id
_entity_poly.type
_entity_poly.pdbx_seq_one_letter_code
_entity_poly.pdbx_strand_id
1 'polypeptide(L)'
;MGIPKVLVAMIISIISFSLLQTSHAQNSPQDYLNAHNSARTAFGVGPLVWDDRIAAFAQDYANKHQGDCNMVHSGGPYGENLAKSTGDLSGTEAVNLWVEEKPNYNYNSNSCVGGQCLHYTQVVWEDSARVGCGKVRCNNGGTLIGCNYDPRAPLSGAQNFTQNCLNAHNSARAVVGVGPLTWNDNVAAYAQNYSNQRRGDCSLVHSQGQYGENLAWSSADLSCAEAVKLWVAEKADYDYNSNSCIGGRQCGHYTQVVWRNSIHLGCAKVRCNDGATFITCNYDPPGNYVGQRPY
;
A
#
# COMPACT_ATOMS: atom_id res chain seq x y z
N MET A 1 24.55 -81.49 27.08
CA MET A 1 25.75 -80.68 26.76
C MET A 1 25.45 -79.90 25.50
N GLY A 2 25.39 -78.58 25.38
CA GLY A 2 25.58 -77.39 26.22
C GLY A 2 25.31 -76.19 25.28
N ILE A 3 24.60 -75.16 25.73
CA ILE A 3 24.33 -73.88 25.01
C ILE A 3 25.48 -72.90 25.33
N PRO A 4 26.07 -72.09 24.40
CA PRO A 4 25.60 -70.71 24.06
C PRO A 4 26.04 -70.18 22.66
N LYS A 5 25.73 -68.99 22.11
CA LYS A 5 24.73 -67.90 22.21
C LYS A 5 25.07 -66.90 21.07
N VAL A 6 24.04 -66.47 20.31
CA VAL A 6 23.77 -65.08 19.78
C VAL A 6 24.80 -64.51 18.73
N LEU A 7 24.49 -63.89 17.58
CA LEU A 7 23.71 -62.68 17.28
C LEU A 7 23.45 -62.52 15.75
N VAL A 8 22.18 -62.25 15.41
CA VAL A 8 21.67 -61.15 14.58
C VAL A 8 22.14 -60.98 13.12
N ALA A 9 21.13 -60.97 12.24
CA ALA A 9 21.15 -60.69 10.81
C ALA A 9 21.78 -59.33 10.42
N MET A 10 22.56 -59.32 9.33
CA MET A 10 22.87 -58.10 8.59
C MET A 10 22.01 -58.03 7.32
N ILE A 11 20.98 -57.19 7.38
CA ILE A 11 20.36 -56.55 6.21
C ILE A 11 21.23 -55.32 5.93
N ILE A 12 22.05 -55.36 4.87
CA ILE A 12 22.71 -54.15 4.38
C ILE A 12 21.78 -53.51 3.35
N SER A 13 21.11 -52.47 3.83
CA SER A 13 20.34 -51.49 3.10
C SER A 13 21.22 -50.79 2.04
N ILE A 14 20.88 -50.90 0.76
CA ILE A 14 21.37 -49.98 -0.28
C ILE A 14 20.32 -48.89 -0.43
N ILE A 15 20.34 -47.91 0.49
CA ILE A 15 19.72 -46.60 0.29
C ILE A 15 20.86 -45.60 0.37
N SER A 16 21.48 -45.23 -0.75
CA SER A 16 22.36 -44.06 -0.81
C SER A 16 22.58 -43.63 -2.26
N PHE A 17 21.77 -42.68 -2.76
CA PHE A 17 22.25 -41.49 -3.49
C PHE A 17 21.05 -40.58 -3.80
N SER A 18 20.57 -39.88 -2.78
CA SER A 18 19.64 -38.77 -2.96
C SER A 18 19.91 -37.71 -1.89
N LEU A 19 21.12 -37.15 -1.90
CA LEU A 19 21.43 -35.94 -1.15
C LEU A 19 22.26 -35.02 -2.05
N LEU A 20 21.75 -33.80 -2.22
CA LEU A 20 22.33 -32.59 -2.84
C LEU A 20 21.61 -32.08 -4.11
N GLN A 21 20.31 -31.77 -4.02
CA GLN A 21 19.62 -30.90 -5.01
C GLN A 21 18.56 -29.96 -4.39
N THR A 22 18.64 -29.60 -3.11
CA THR A 22 17.60 -28.77 -2.47
C THR A 22 17.82 -27.25 -2.52
N SER A 23 18.98 -26.72 -2.92
CA SER A 23 19.23 -25.26 -2.88
C SER A 23 18.85 -24.50 -4.16
N HIS A 24 18.72 -25.17 -5.32
CA HIS A 24 18.37 -24.50 -6.58
C HIS A 24 16.86 -24.29 -6.78
N ALA A 25 16.03 -25.09 -6.11
CA ALA A 25 14.59 -25.17 -6.40
C ALA A 25 13.73 -24.06 -5.78
N GLN A 26 14.32 -23.09 -5.07
CA GLN A 26 13.60 -22.00 -4.38
C GLN A 26 14.13 -20.60 -4.73
N ASN A 27 14.86 -20.49 -5.84
CA ASN A 27 15.47 -19.24 -6.31
C ASN A 27 15.15 -18.97 -7.79
N SER A 28 14.21 -19.70 -8.39
CA SER A 28 13.74 -19.43 -9.75
C SER A 28 12.75 -18.25 -9.78
N PRO A 29 12.57 -17.57 -10.94
CA PRO A 29 11.51 -16.58 -11.13
C PRO A 29 10.14 -17.04 -10.61
N GLN A 30 9.80 -18.32 -10.84
CA GLN A 30 8.52 -18.88 -10.44
C GLN A 30 8.39 -19.04 -8.92
N ASP A 31 9.48 -19.30 -8.20
CA ASP A 31 9.47 -19.43 -6.74
C ASP A 31 9.13 -18.09 -6.08
N TYR A 32 9.77 -17.01 -6.53
CA TYR A 32 9.43 -15.65 -6.12
C TYR A 32 7.98 -15.33 -6.45
N LEU A 33 7.54 -15.57 -7.69
CA LEU A 33 6.15 -15.30 -8.10
C LEU A 33 5.13 -16.08 -7.27
N ASN A 34 5.37 -17.36 -7.02
CA ASN A 34 4.46 -18.21 -6.25
C ASN A 34 4.29 -17.68 -4.82
N ALA A 35 5.38 -17.29 -4.15
CA ALA A 35 5.33 -16.74 -2.80
C ALA A 35 4.55 -15.41 -2.76
N HIS A 36 4.83 -14.49 -3.69
CA HIS A 36 4.11 -13.21 -3.77
C HIS A 36 2.62 -13.41 -4.10
N ASN A 37 2.33 -14.20 -5.13
CA ASN A 37 0.96 -14.35 -5.63
C ASN A 37 0.09 -15.17 -4.68
N SER A 38 0.67 -16.07 -3.90
CA SER A 38 -0.02 -16.71 -2.76
C SER A 38 -0.48 -15.66 -1.74
N ALA A 39 0.40 -14.74 -1.34
CA ALA A 39 0.06 -13.67 -0.40
C ALA A 39 -0.98 -12.69 -0.96
N ARG A 40 -0.91 -12.36 -2.25
CA ARG A 40 -1.84 -11.42 -2.93
C ARG A 40 -3.24 -12.02 -3.13
N THR A 41 -3.31 -13.28 -3.53
CA THR A 41 -4.59 -13.98 -3.77
C THR A 41 -5.43 -14.06 -2.51
N ALA A 42 -4.81 -14.20 -1.33
CA ALA A 42 -5.51 -14.24 -0.05
C ALA A 42 -6.38 -12.99 0.23
N PHE A 43 -6.17 -11.89 -0.49
CA PHE A 43 -6.88 -10.61 -0.33
C PHE A 43 -7.51 -10.08 -1.61
N GLY A 44 -7.63 -10.91 -2.65
CA GLY A 44 -8.21 -10.51 -3.93
C GLY A 44 -7.36 -9.52 -4.72
N VAL A 45 -6.07 -9.38 -4.39
CA VAL A 45 -5.14 -8.53 -5.13
C VAL A 45 -4.65 -9.28 -6.37
N GLY A 46 -4.66 -8.62 -7.53
CA GLY A 46 -4.26 -9.22 -8.81
C GLY A 46 -2.81 -9.74 -8.80
N PRO A 47 -2.48 -10.84 -9.51
CA PRO A 47 -1.16 -11.45 -9.45
C PRO A 47 -0.08 -10.58 -10.11
N LEU A 48 1.14 -10.65 -9.59
CA LEU A 48 2.35 -10.11 -10.23
C LEU A 48 2.77 -11.03 -11.37
N VAL A 49 3.38 -10.43 -12.39
CA VAL A 49 4.07 -11.12 -13.49
C VAL A 49 5.57 -10.84 -13.39
N TRP A 50 6.41 -11.82 -13.73
CA TRP A 50 7.85 -11.63 -13.70
C TRP A 50 8.30 -10.70 -14.84
N ASP A 51 9.23 -9.78 -14.57
CA ASP A 51 9.88 -8.94 -15.59
C ASP A 51 11.40 -9.06 -15.49
N ASP A 52 12.01 -9.60 -16.54
CA ASP A 52 13.46 -9.88 -16.58
C ASP A 52 14.31 -8.60 -16.52
N ARG A 53 13.79 -7.44 -16.95
CA ARG A 53 14.52 -6.17 -16.86
C ARG A 53 14.57 -5.67 -15.42
N ILE A 54 13.48 -5.85 -14.69
CA ILE A 54 13.42 -5.53 -13.25
C ILE A 54 14.33 -6.51 -12.47
N ALA A 55 14.32 -7.79 -12.84
CA ALA A 55 15.16 -8.80 -12.22
C ALA A 55 16.66 -8.53 -12.46
N ALA A 56 17.03 -8.13 -13.68
CA ALA A 56 18.39 -7.72 -14.00
C ALA A 56 18.82 -6.52 -13.15
N PHE A 57 17.97 -5.51 -13.01
CA PHE A 57 18.24 -4.37 -12.12
C PHE A 57 18.46 -4.80 -10.66
N ALA A 58 17.57 -5.65 -10.13
CA ALA A 58 17.65 -6.16 -8.76
C ALA A 58 18.95 -6.97 -8.54
N GLN A 59 19.31 -7.82 -9.50
CA GLN A 59 20.51 -8.64 -9.45
C GLN A 59 21.79 -7.80 -9.54
N ASP A 60 21.83 -6.83 -10.46
CA ASP A 60 22.96 -5.91 -10.60
C ASP A 60 23.17 -5.09 -9.32
N TYR A 61 22.08 -4.65 -8.68
CA TYR A 61 22.16 -3.92 -7.42
C TYR A 61 22.64 -4.82 -6.28
N ALA A 62 22.10 -6.03 -6.14
CA ALA A 62 22.55 -6.99 -5.14
C ALA A 62 24.05 -7.30 -5.31
N ASN A 63 24.53 -7.51 -6.53
CA ASN A 63 25.93 -7.78 -6.84
C ASN A 63 26.89 -6.66 -6.36
N LYS A 64 26.46 -5.38 -6.36
CA LYS A 64 27.27 -4.27 -5.81
C LYS A 64 27.57 -4.42 -4.33
N HIS A 65 26.69 -5.10 -3.60
CA HIS A 65 26.82 -5.36 -2.16
C HIS A 65 27.37 -6.76 -1.84
N GLN A 66 27.95 -7.47 -2.82
CA GLN A 66 28.62 -8.75 -2.56
C GLN A 66 29.75 -8.62 -1.54
N GLY A 67 30.50 -7.51 -1.59
CA GLY A 67 31.66 -7.27 -0.72
C GLY A 67 31.31 -6.96 0.73
N ASP A 68 30.31 -6.10 0.95
CA ASP A 68 29.96 -5.56 2.27
C ASP A 68 28.69 -6.18 2.88
N CYS A 69 27.85 -6.79 2.04
CA CYS A 69 26.54 -7.30 2.40
C CYS A 69 25.63 -6.23 3.04
N ASN A 70 25.76 -4.96 2.65
CA ASN A 70 24.97 -3.90 3.23
C ASN A 70 23.52 -3.94 2.72
N MET A 71 22.57 -3.78 3.64
CA MET A 71 21.15 -3.69 3.32
C MET A 71 20.78 -2.21 3.24
N VAL A 72 21.03 -1.61 2.07
CA VAL A 72 20.70 -0.22 1.77
C VAL A 72 19.85 -0.19 0.52
N HIS A 73 18.89 0.74 0.48
CA HIS A 73 17.98 0.86 -0.66
C HIS A 73 18.69 1.43 -1.89
N SER A 74 18.32 0.94 -3.07
CA SER A 74 18.95 1.35 -4.34
C SER A 74 18.65 2.79 -4.76
N GLY A 75 17.57 3.38 -4.25
CA GLY A 75 17.06 4.67 -4.72
C GLY A 75 16.58 4.63 -6.18
N GLY A 76 16.40 3.43 -6.74
CA GLY A 76 15.99 3.22 -8.12
C GLY A 76 14.54 3.63 -8.42
N PRO A 77 14.10 3.46 -9.68
CA PRO A 77 12.75 3.85 -10.11
C PRO A 77 11.65 2.90 -9.60
N TYR A 78 12.02 1.72 -9.09
CA TYR A 78 11.10 0.66 -8.68
C TYR A 78 10.76 0.72 -7.19
N GLY A 79 9.70 0.00 -6.81
CA GLY A 79 9.48 -0.37 -5.41
C GLY A 79 10.57 -1.35 -5.01
N GLU A 80 10.88 -1.48 -3.73
CA GLU A 80 12.00 -2.32 -3.31
C GLU A 80 11.78 -2.91 -1.92
N ASN A 81 11.92 -4.24 -1.85
CA ASN A 81 12.12 -4.94 -0.58
C ASN A 81 13.50 -5.59 -0.59
N LEU A 82 14.18 -5.53 0.56
CA LEU A 82 15.47 -6.17 0.77
C LEU A 82 15.37 -7.19 1.91
N ALA A 83 16.12 -8.27 1.81
CA ALA A 83 16.26 -9.27 2.87
C ALA A 83 17.74 -9.69 2.96
N LYS A 84 18.23 -9.88 4.20
CA LYS A 84 19.61 -10.30 4.47
C LYS A 84 19.61 -11.39 5.51
N SER A 85 20.53 -12.35 5.34
CA SER A 85 20.83 -13.39 6.32
C SER A 85 22.34 -13.54 6.51
N THR A 86 22.74 -14.10 7.65
CA THR A 86 24.12 -14.54 7.91
C THR A 86 24.44 -15.90 7.26
N GLY A 87 23.43 -16.61 6.74
CA GLY A 87 23.58 -17.88 6.03
C GLY A 87 23.02 -17.82 4.61
N ASP A 88 22.73 -18.98 4.04
CA ASP A 88 21.93 -19.05 2.80
C ASP A 88 20.49 -18.61 3.12
N LEU A 89 19.91 -17.82 2.22
CA LEU A 89 18.51 -17.39 2.28
C LEU A 89 17.93 -17.63 0.89
N SER A 90 16.86 -18.40 0.78
CA SER A 90 16.17 -18.62 -0.49
C SER A 90 15.26 -17.43 -0.85
N GLY A 91 14.93 -17.33 -2.13
CA GLY A 91 13.97 -16.34 -2.62
C GLY A 91 12.61 -16.46 -1.93
N THR A 92 12.10 -17.68 -1.81
CA THR A 92 10.84 -17.95 -1.11
C THR A 92 10.87 -17.53 0.36
N GLU A 93 11.96 -17.85 1.08
CA GLU A 93 12.12 -17.42 2.49
C GLU A 93 12.16 -15.90 2.62
N ALA A 94 12.87 -15.19 1.71
CA ALA A 94 12.89 -13.73 1.72
C ALA A 94 11.48 -13.12 1.55
N VAL A 95 10.68 -13.66 0.63
CA VAL A 95 9.29 -13.19 0.44
C VAL A 95 8.43 -13.50 1.66
N ASN A 96 8.58 -14.69 2.25
CA ASN A 96 7.83 -15.06 3.45
C ASN A 96 8.18 -14.16 4.64
N LEU A 97 9.45 -13.78 4.83
CA LEU A 97 9.86 -12.81 5.86
C LEU A 97 9.13 -11.47 5.70
N TRP A 98 8.95 -10.98 4.46
CA TRP A 98 8.18 -9.77 4.20
C TRP A 98 6.69 -9.95 4.48
N VAL A 99 6.13 -11.12 4.14
CA VAL A 99 4.71 -11.45 4.37
C VAL A 99 4.38 -11.64 5.85
N GLU A 100 5.34 -12.13 6.64
CA GLU A 100 5.20 -12.31 8.10
C GLU A 100 4.96 -11.01 8.85
N GLU A 101 5.21 -9.85 8.24
CA GLU A 101 4.86 -8.55 8.81
C GLU A 101 3.35 -8.25 8.82
N LYS A 102 2.53 -9.06 8.12
CA LYS A 102 1.07 -8.91 8.02
C LYS A 102 0.36 -8.59 9.35
N PRO A 103 0.64 -9.26 10.49
CA PRO A 103 -0.03 -8.97 11.76
C PRO A 103 0.18 -7.53 12.25
N ASN A 104 1.25 -6.88 11.81
CA ASN A 104 1.55 -5.49 12.15
C ASN A 104 0.78 -4.50 11.28
N TYR A 105 0.12 -4.93 10.20
CA TYR A 105 -0.66 -4.02 9.36
C TYR A 105 -2.12 -3.96 9.81
N ASN A 106 -2.53 -2.78 10.26
CA ASN A 106 -3.91 -2.51 10.60
C ASN A 106 -4.65 -1.92 9.39
N TYR A 107 -5.56 -2.70 8.80
CA TYR A 107 -6.35 -2.29 7.64
C TYR A 107 -7.32 -1.13 7.91
N ASN A 108 -7.78 -0.98 9.16
CA ASN A 108 -8.74 0.07 9.51
C ASN A 108 -8.06 1.44 9.62
N SER A 109 -6.89 1.49 10.24
CA SER A 109 -6.07 2.72 10.32
C SER A 109 -5.12 2.86 9.14
N ASN A 110 -5.00 1.79 8.33
CA ASN A 110 -4.10 1.72 7.20
C ASN A 110 -2.66 2.11 7.57
N SER A 111 -2.17 1.52 8.66
CA SER A 111 -0.87 1.85 9.25
C SER A 111 -0.23 0.63 9.89
N CYS A 112 1.10 0.68 10.06
CA CYS A 112 1.80 -0.31 10.87
C CYS A 112 1.54 -0.05 12.36
N VAL A 113 1.14 -1.08 13.09
CA VAL A 113 0.86 -1.07 14.53
C VAL A 113 1.67 -2.19 15.17
N GLY A 114 2.51 -1.85 16.15
CA GLY A 114 3.27 -2.84 16.92
C GLY A 114 4.50 -3.44 16.21
N GLY A 115 4.81 -3.03 14.98
CA GLY A 115 5.99 -3.49 14.24
C GLY A 115 6.12 -2.87 12.85
N GLN A 116 7.09 -3.37 12.07
CA GLN A 116 7.22 -3.03 10.66
C GLN A 116 6.16 -3.77 9.84
N CYS A 117 5.66 -3.13 8.80
CA CYS A 117 4.71 -3.72 7.85
C CYS A 117 4.94 -3.28 6.40
N LEU A 118 6.05 -2.57 6.16
CA LEU A 118 6.31 -1.90 4.89
C LEU A 118 6.61 -2.91 3.79
N HIS A 119 7.35 -3.96 4.13
CA HIS A 119 7.68 -5.01 3.18
C HIS A 119 6.41 -5.77 2.80
N TYR A 120 5.55 -6.06 3.79
CA TYR A 120 4.24 -6.66 3.54
C TYR A 120 3.39 -5.80 2.60
N THR A 121 3.24 -4.51 2.90
CA THR A 121 2.43 -3.61 2.07
C THR A 121 2.94 -3.50 0.63
N GLN A 122 4.25 -3.60 0.41
CA GLN A 122 4.80 -3.65 -0.95
C GLN A 122 4.47 -4.98 -1.66
N VAL A 123 4.56 -6.12 -0.97
CA VAL A 123 4.19 -7.44 -1.56
C VAL A 123 2.74 -7.45 -2.03
N VAL A 124 1.83 -6.85 -1.24
CA VAL A 124 0.39 -6.80 -1.55
C VAL A 124 -0.07 -5.48 -2.16
N TRP A 125 0.84 -4.62 -2.64
CA TRP A 125 0.46 -3.34 -3.26
C TRP A 125 -0.36 -3.57 -4.52
N GLU A 126 -1.59 -3.03 -4.56
CA GLU A 126 -2.57 -3.36 -5.60
C GLU A 126 -2.08 -2.99 -7.00
N ASP A 127 -1.50 -1.80 -7.15
CA ASP A 127 -1.10 -1.28 -8.45
C ASP A 127 0.13 -2.00 -9.03
N SER A 128 0.98 -2.58 -8.17
CA SER A 128 2.18 -3.28 -8.64
C SER A 128 1.74 -4.47 -9.49
N ALA A 129 2.20 -4.51 -10.73
CA ALA A 129 1.82 -5.53 -11.72
C ALA A 129 2.99 -6.44 -12.09
N ARG A 130 4.23 -5.97 -11.90
CA ARG A 130 5.46 -6.66 -12.27
C ARG A 130 6.42 -6.74 -11.10
N VAL A 131 7.18 -7.82 -11.04
CA VAL A 131 8.25 -8.02 -10.07
C VAL A 131 9.47 -8.65 -10.73
N GLY A 132 10.65 -8.28 -10.25
CA GLY A 132 11.88 -8.97 -10.58
C GLY A 132 12.81 -8.96 -9.38
N CYS A 133 13.48 -10.07 -9.13
CA CYS A 133 14.30 -10.25 -7.93
C CYS A 133 15.72 -10.71 -8.26
N GLY A 134 16.66 -10.35 -7.40
CA GLY A 134 18.06 -10.75 -7.45
C GLY A 134 18.56 -11.27 -6.11
N LYS A 135 19.52 -12.19 -6.15
CA LYS A 135 20.15 -12.80 -4.98
C LYS A 135 21.66 -12.77 -5.15
N VAL A 136 22.38 -12.36 -4.10
CA VAL A 136 23.85 -12.43 -4.05
C VAL A 136 24.31 -13.16 -2.80
N ARG A 137 25.35 -13.98 -2.97
CA ARG A 137 26.12 -14.58 -1.87
C ARG A 137 27.24 -13.61 -1.48
N CYS A 138 27.16 -13.04 -0.29
CA CYS A 138 28.14 -12.08 0.20
C CYS A 138 29.46 -12.74 0.61
N ASN A 139 30.56 -11.99 0.56
CA ASN A 139 31.92 -12.45 0.91
C ASN A 139 32.06 -12.89 2.37
N ASN A 140 31.24 -12.31 3.27
CA ASN A 140 31.19 -12.69 4.68
C ASN A 140 30.41 -13.99 4.93
N GLY A 141 29.98 -14.68 3.88
CA GLY A 141 29.16 -15.86 4.01
C GLY A 141 27.71 -15.55 4.42
N GLY A 142 27.22 -14.33 4.20
CA GLY A 142 25.80 -13.98 4.25
C GLY A 142 25.12 -13.98 2.87
N THR A 143 23.82 -13.73 2.85
CA THR A 143 23.03 -13.62 1.61
C THR A 143 22.25 -12.32 1.64
N LEU A 144 22.22 -11.61 0.50
CA LEU A 144 21.38 -10.44 0.28
C LEU A 144 20.45 -10.71 -0.90
N ILE A 145 19.16 -10.46 -0.71
CA ILE A 145 18.11 -10.58 -1.72
C ILE A 145 17.41 -9.24 -1.85
N GLY A 146 17.18 -8.81 -3.09
CA GLY A 146 16.33 -7.67 -3.39
C GLY A 146 15.25 -8.06 -4.39
N CYS A 147 14.01 -7.62 -4.15
CA CYS A 147 12.93 -7.68 -5.13
C CYS A 147 12.46 -6.27 -5.45
N ASN A 148 12.30 -5.98 -6.74
CA ASN A 148 11.85 -4.71 -7.24
C ASN A 148 10.48 -4.82 -7.93
N TYR A 149 9.64 -3.80 -7.78
CA TYR A 149 8.23 -3.81 -8.16
C TYR A 149 7.88 -2.64 -9.08
N ASP A 150 7.06 -2.91 -10.11
CA ASP A 150 6.59 -1.89 -11.05
C ASP A 150 5.07 -2.00 -11.31
N PRO A 151 4.31 -0.91 -11.23
CA PRO A 151 4.67 0.38 -10.61
C PRO A 151 5.12 0.25 -9.16
N ARG A 152 6.02 1.15 -8.71
CA ARG A 152 6.49 1.17 -7.32
C ARG A 152 5.39 1.54 -6.34
N ALA A 153 5.34 0.88 -5.19
CA ALA A 153 4.61 1.46 -4.06
C ALA A 153 5.30 2.79 -3.68
N PRO A 154 4.57 3.83 -3.26
CA PRO A 154 5.20 5.03 -2.72
C PRO A 154 6.13 4.64 -1.56
N LEU A 155 7.36 5.16 -1.55
CA LEU A 155 8.53 4.71 -0.76
C LEU A 155 8.45 4.89 0.78
N SER A 156 7.24 4.82 1.33
CA SER A 156 6.97 4.80 2.77
C SER A 156 5.64 4.11 2.94
N GLY A 157 5.43 3.23 3.92
CA GLY A 157 4.07 2.80 4.28
C GLY A 157 3.21 3.89 4.90
N ALA A 158 3.55 5.16 4.70
CA ALA A 158 2.53 6.17 4.53
C ALA A 158 1.99 6.02 3.11
N GLN A 159 0.77 5.50 2.99
CA GLN A 159 -0.04 5.70 1.78
C GLN A 159 0.18 7.14 1.29
N ASN A 160 0.49 7.31 0.00
CA ASN A 160 0.57 8.66 -0.54
C ASN A 160 -0.78 9.36 -0.28
N PHE A 161 -0.73 10.65 -0.02
CA PHE A 161 -1.89 11.45 0.36
C PHE A 161 -3.08 11.23 -0.61
N THR A 162 -2.80 11.09 -1.90
CA THR A 162 -3.73 10.72 -2.97
C THR A 162 -4.52 9.45 -2.70
N GLN A 163 -3.86 8.33 -2.41
CA GLN A 163 -4.53 7.05 -2.21
C GLN A 163 -5.36 7.04 -0.92
N ASN A 164 -4.87 7.69 0.14
CA ASN A 164 -5.63 7.89 1.38
C ASN A 164 -6.94 8.64 1.11
N CYS A 165 -6.89 9.69 0.28
CA CYS A 165 -8.09 10.40 -0.12
C CYS A 165 -9.03 9.49 -0.92
N LEU A 166 -8.55 8.88 -2.01
CA LEU A 166 -9.39 8.04 -2.88
C LEU A 166 -10.04 6.88 -2.12
N ASN A 167 -9.28 6.14 -1.33
CA ASN A 167 -9.77 4.99 -0.57
C ASN A 167 -10.86 5.40 0.41
N ALA A 168 -10.66 6.49 1.16
CA ALA A 168 -11.64 6.96 2.14
C ALA A 168 -12.96 7.38 1.46
N HIS A 169 -12.89 8.12 0.34
CA HIS A 169 -14.09 8.50 -0.42
C HIS A 169 -14.78 7.27 -1.02
N ASN A 170 -14.03 6.39 -1.66
CA ASN A 170 -14.58 5.22 -2.36
C ASN A 170 -15.20 4.21 -1.38
N SER A 171 -14.64 4.09 -0.18
CA SER A 171 -15.25 3.32 0.91
C SER A 171 -16.60 3.91 1.33
N ALA A 172 -16.69 5.23 1.51
CA ALA A 172 -17.95 5.90 1.85
C ALA A 172 -19.01 5.80 0.74
N ARG A 173 -18.59 5.89 -0.52
CA ARG A 173 -19.46 5.76 -1.70
C ARG A 173 -19.99 4.34 -1.87
N ALA A 174 -19.16 3.33 -1.62
CA ALA A 174 -19.57 1.93 -1.68
C ALA A 174 -20.69 1.61 -0.68
N VAL A 175 -20.66 2.21 0.53
CA VAL A 175 -21.71 2.04 1.56
C VAL A 175 -23.10 2.45 1.07
N VAL A 176 -23.19 3.38 0.12
CA VAL A 176 -24.45 3.88 -0.45
C VAL A 176 -24.68 3.46 -1.90
N GLY A 177 -23.90 2.52 -2.43
CA GLY A 177 -24.07 2.00 -3.80
C GLY A 177 -23.75 3.02 -4.90
N VAL A 178 -22.86 3.97 -4.62
CA VAL A 178 -22.36 4.96 -5.59
C VAL A 178 -21.02 4.49 -6.16
N GLY A 179 -20.83 4.66 -7.47
CA GLY A 179 -19.60 4.25 -8.16
C GLY A 179 -18.36 5.01 -7.66
N PRO A 180 -17.15 4.42 -7.74
CA PRO A 180 -15.94 5.02 -7.21
C PRO A 180 -15.53 6.28 -7.98
N LEU A 181 -14.83 7.18 -7.28
CA LEU A 181 -14.07 8.29 -7.86
C LEU A 181 -12.73 7.79 -8.38
N THR A 182 -12.23 8.48 -9.40
CA THR A 182 -10.87 8.35 -9.95
C THR A 182 -10.07 9.62 -9.66
N TRP A 183 -8.75 9.50 -9.45
CA TRP A 183 -7.92 10.68 -9.24
C TRP A 183 -7.76 11.47 -10.54
N ASN A 184 -7.75 12.80 -10.44
CA ASN A 184 -7.50 13.70 -11.57
C ASN A 184 -6.46 14.75 -11.18
N ASP A 185 -5.32 14.74 -11.88
CA ASP A 185 -4.19 15.62 -11.56
C ASP A 185 -4.49 17.10 -11.79
N ASN A 186 -5.38 17.46 -12.72
CA ASN A 186 -5.77 18.85 -12.93
C ASN A 186 -6.64 19.37 -11.77
N VAL A 187 -7.54 18.52 -11.26
CA VAL A 187 -8.36 18.83 -10.08
C VAL A 187 -7.48 18.93 -8.83
N ALA A 188 -6.48 18.04 -8.69
CA ALA A 188 -5.54 18.07 -7.58
C ALA A 188 -4.62 19.31 -7.62
N ALA A 189 -4.15 19.69 -8.81
CA ALA A 189 -3.38 20.92 -9.00
C ALA A 189 -4.20 22.16 -8.61
N TYR A 190 -5.50 22.17 -8.94
CA TYR A 190 -6.41 23.22 -8.48
C TYR A 190 -6.51 23.27 -6.96
N ALA A 191 -6.76 22.12 -6.31
CA ALA A 191 -6.83 22.01 -4.85
C ALA A 191 -5.53 22.49 -4.17
N GLN A 192 -4.38 22.15 -4.75
CA GLN A 192 -3.06 22.55 -4.24
C GLN A 192 -2.84 24.06 -4.37
N ASN A 193 -3.17 24.63 -5.52
CA ASN A 193 -3.07 26.07 -5.75
C ASN A 193 -3.96 26.85 -4.78
N TYR A 194 -5.18 26.38 -4.54
CA TYR A 194 -6.09 27.00 -3.60
C TYR A 194 -5.59 26.88 -2.15
N SER A 195 -5.22 25.66 -1.74
CA SER A 195 -4.68 25.41 -0.40
C SER A 195 -3.45 26.28 -0.10
N ASN A 196 -2.57 26.47 -1.09
CA ASN A 196 -1.40 27.34 -0.96
C ASN A 196 -1.77 28.80 -0.64
N GLN A 197 -2.86 29.33 -1.22
CA GLN A 197 -3.35 30.69 -0.95
C GLN A 197 -3.89 30.83 0.47
N ARG A 198 -4.39 29.74 1.07
CA ARG A 198 -4.92 29.73 2.44
C ARG A 198 -3.86 29.50 3.52
N ARG A 199 -2.59 29.24 3.19
CA ARG A 199 -1.54 28.96 4.21
C ARG A 199 -1.35 30.05 5.27
N GLY A 200 -1.72 31.29 4.94
CA GLY A 200 -1.57 32.43 5.84
C GLY A 200 -2.48 32.38 7.07
N ASP A 201 -3.73 31.97 6.89
CA ASP A 201 -4.80 32.01 7.91
C ASP A 201 -5.52 30.67 8.09
N CYS A 202 -5.49 29.81 7.07
CA CYS A 202 -6.13 28.51 6.99
C CYS A 202 -7.62 28.48 7.34
N SER A 203 -8.30 29.62 7.18
CA SER A 203 -9.74 29.68 7.40
C SER A 203 -10.47 28.88 6.31
N LEU A 204 -11.53 28.18 6.73
CA LEU A 204 -12.40 27.36 5.89
C LEU A 204 -13.32 28.24 5.03
N VAL A 205 -12.73 28.91 4.04
CA VAL A 205 -13.42 29.71 3.03
C VAL A 205 -13.36 28.94 1.73
N HIS A 206 -14.48 28.84 1.01
CA HIS A 206 -14.54 28.16 -0.28
C HIS A 206 -13.92 28.98 -1.42
N SER A 207 -13.30 28.29 -2.37
CA SER A 207 -12.60 28.89 -3.51
C SER A 207 -13.50 29.62 -4.51
N GLN A 208 -14.80 29.35 -4.49
CA GLN A 208 -15.76 29.80 -5.52
C GLN A 208 -15.36 29.33 -6.94
N GLY A 209 -14.64 28.21 -7.02
CA GLY A 209 -14.17 27.61 -8.26
C GLY A 209 -15.25 26.87 -9.07
N GLN A 210 -14.80 26.26 -10.16
CA GLN A 210 -15.65 25.44 -11.04
C GLN A 210 -15.94 24.03 -10.52
N TYR A 211 -15.23 23.59 -9.48
CA TYR A 211 -15.34 22.25 -8.92
C TYR A 211 -16.21 22.25 -7.65
N GLY A 212 -16.77 21.08 -7.31
CA GLY A 212 -17.27 20.84 -5.97
C GLY A 212 -16.10 20.91 -4.98
N GLU A 213 -16.35 21.20 -3.70
CA GLU A 213 -15.27 21.43 -2.75
C GLU A 213 -15.65 21.07 -1.32
N ASN A 214 -14.76 20.34 -0.66
CA ASN A 214 -14.77 20.17 0.79
C ASN A 214 -13.46 20.70 1.37
N LEU A 215 -13.56 21.33 2.55
CA LEU A 215 -12.44 21.88 3.29
C LEU A 215 -12.36 21.25 4.67
N ALA A 216 -11.16 21.05 5.18
CA ALA A 216 -10.93 20.59 6.53
C ALA A 216 -9.72 21.32 7.14
N TRP A 217 -9.80 21.53 8.45
CA TRP A 217 -8.77 22.18 9.24
C TRP A 217 -8.55 21.42 10.54
N SER A 218 -7.30 21.38 11.00
CA SER A 218 -6.95 20.86 12.32
C SER A 218 -5.75 21.63 12.88
N SER A 219 -5.74 21.85 14.20
CA SER A 219 -4.56 22.39 14.89
C SER A 219 -3.38 21.41 14.92
N ALA A 220 -3.61 20.12 14.65
CA ALA A 220 -2.59 19.09 14.57
C ALA A 220 -2.34 18.65 13.13
N ASP A 221 -1.46 17.66 12.93
CA ASP A 221 -1.38 16.98 11.65
C ASP A 221 -2.70 16.25 11.36
N LEU A 222 -3.24 16.44 10.17
CA LEU A 222 -4.49 15.80 9.72
C LEU A 222 -4.19 15.01 8.45
N SER A 223 -4.61 13.75 8.41
CA SER A 223 -4.58 12.93 7.20
C SER A 223 -5.84 13.17 6.35
N CYS A 224 -5.77 12.84 5.06
CA CYS A 224 -6.95 12.93 4.20
C CYS A 224 -8.07 11.97 4.64
N ALA A 225 -7.71 10.76 5.08
CA ALA A 225 -8.68 9.79 5.57
C ALA A 225 -9.43 10.31 6.81
N GLU A 226 -8.75 11.01 7.72
CA GLU A 226 -9.38 11.67 8.87
C GLU A 226 -10.29 12.82 8.44
N ALA A 227 -9.87 13.65 7.49
CA ALA A 227 -10.72 14.71 6.93
C ALA A 227 -12.00 14.14 6.29
N VAL A 228 -11.87 13.08 5.49
CA VAL A 228 -13.03 12.40 4.89
C VAL A 228 -13.91 11.77 5.95
N LYS A 229 -13.33 11.19 7.01
CA LYS A 229 -14.10 10.65 8.14
C LYS A 229 -14.93 11.74 8.83
N LEU A 230 -14.39 12.95 9.00
CA LEU A 230 -15.13 14.10 9.53
C LEU A 230 -16.30 14.46 8.62
N TRP A 231 -16.06 14.58 7.32
CA TRP A 231 -17.11 14.87 6.34
C TRP A 231 -18.19 13.77 6.28
N VAL A 232 -17.80 12.50 6.34
CA VAL A 232 -18.72 11.35 6.31
C VAL A 232 -19.53 11.24 7.60
N ALA A 233 -19.01 11.71 8.74
CA ALA A 233 -19.75 11.73 10.00
C ALA A 233 -21.04 12.57 9.92
N GLU A 234 -21.09 13.57 9.03
CA GLU A 234 -22.31 14.35 8.75
C GLU A 234 -23.45 13.51 8.13
N LYS A 235 -23.21 12.25 7.78
CA LYS A 235 -24.28 11.30 7.41
C LYS A 235 -25.37 11.24 8.49
N ALA A 236 -25.00 11.34 9.77
CA ALA A 236 -25.96 11.38 10.88
C ALA A 236 -26.87 12.63 10.85
N ASP A 237 -26.47 13.64 10.08
CA ASP A 237 -27.13 14.92 9.93
C ASP A 237 -27.88 15.04 8.59
N TYR A 238 -27.81 14.04 7.71
CA TYR A 238 -28.53 14.02 6.44
C TYR A 238 -29.78 13.13 6.53
N ASP A 239 -30.95 13.72 6.25
CA ASP A 239 -32.18 12.95 6.04
C ASP A 239 -32.38 12.69 4.54
N TYR A 240 -32.24 11.42 4.17
CA TYR A 240 -32.46 10.98 2.80
C TYR A 240 -33.90 11.24 2.34
N ASN A 241 -34.92 11.06 3.17
CA ASN A 241 -36.30 11.18 2.69
C ASN A 241 -36.64 12.62 2.27
N SER A 242 -36.28 13.59 3.10
CA SER A 242 -36.48 15.01 2.78
C SER A 242 -35.39 15.61 1.87
N ASN A 243 -34.30 14.88 1.61
CA ASN A 243 -33.11 15.38 0.91
C ASN A 243 -32.58 16.69 1.54
N SER A 244 -32.49 16.71 2.87
CA SER A 244 -32.11 17.92 3.62
C SER A 244 -31.30 17.58 4.86
N CYS A 245 -30.57 18.58 5.37
CA CYS A 245 -29.85 18.43 6.63
C CYS A 245 -30.80 18.60 7.82
N ILE A 246 -30.71 17.69 8.79
CA ILE A 246 -31.59 17.61 9.95
C ILE A 246 -31.32 18.80 10.88
N GLY A 247 -32.38 19.53 11.24
CA GLY A 247 -32.31 20.56 12.28
C GLY A 247 -31.36 21.71 11.97
N GLY A 248 -31.14 22.02 10.68
CA GLY A 248 -30.23 23.10 10.27
C GLY A 248 -28.75 22.79 10.48
N ARG A 249 -28.39 21.54 10.78
CA ARG A 249 -27.00 21.07 10.80
C ARG A 249 -26.39 21.06 9.40
N GLN A 250 -25.08 20.86 9.33
CA GLN A 250 -24.36 20.77 8.07
C GLN A 250 -24.26 19.31 7.65
N CYS A 251 -24.60 19.04 6.39
CA CYS A 251 -24.43 17.74 5.76
C CYS A 251 -23.85 17.84 4.34
N GLY A 252 -23.44 19.06 3.95
CA GLY A 252 -22.97 19.37 2.62
C GLY A 252 -21.65 18.67 2.28
N HIS A 253 -20.79 18.44 3.27
CA HIS A 253 -19.54 17.72 3.02
C HIS A 253 -19.82 16.24 2.76
N TYR A 254 -20.72 15.63 3.55
CA TYR A 254 -21.17 14.26 3.31
C TYR A 254 -21.79 14.12 1.92
N THR A 255 -22.78 14.94 1.58
CA THR A 255 -23.47 14.84 0.28
C THR A 255 -22.52 15.02 -0.90
N GLN A 256 -21.48 15.85 -0.77
CA GLN A 256 -20.45 15.98 -1.79
C GLN A 256 -19.56 14.73 -1.91
N VAL A 257 -19.13 14.12 -0.79
CA VAL A 257 -18.33 12.88 -0.80
C VAL A 257 -19.07 11.77 -1.57
N VAL A 258 -20.36 11.63 -1.32
CA VAL A 258 -21.20 10.59 -1.94
C VAL A 258 -21.96 11.06 -3.18
N TRP A 259 -21.60 12.21 -3.77
CA TRP A 259 -22.29 12.74 -4.94
C TRP A 259 -22.08 11.87 -6.19
N ARG A 260 -23.15 11.27 -6.70
CA ARG A 260 -23.11 10.25 -7.76
C ARG A 260 -22.48 10.75 -9.05
N ASN A 261 -22.74 12.00 -9.41
CA ASN A 261 -22.28 12.56 -10.68
C ASN A 261 -20.82 13.04 -10.64
N SER A 262 -20.23 13.21 -9.45
CA SER A 262 -18.80 13.45 -9.35
C SER A 262 -18.07 12.13 -9.64
N ILE A 263 -17.12 12.17 -10.57
CA ILE A 263 -16.35 10.99 -11.03
C ILE A 263 -14.84 11.18 -10.85
N HIS A 264 -14.38 12.42 -10.72
CA HIS A 264 -13.00 12.80 -10.51
C HIS A 264 -12.82 13.46 -9.14
N LEU A 265 -11.71 13.12 -8.49
CA LEU A 265 -11.27 13.67 -7.21
C LEU A 265 -9.86 14.25 -7.36
N GLY A 266 -9.63 15.40 -6.75
CA GLY A 266 -8.29 15.92 -6.55
C GLY A 266 -8.21 16.64 -5.22
N CYS A 267 -7.25 16.28 -4.38
CA CYS A 267 -7.09 16.85 -3.05
C CYS A 267 -5.69 17.43 -2.86
N ALA A 268 -5.56 18.30 -1.86
CA ALA A 268 -4.28 18.80 -1.39
C ALA A 268 -4.26 18.98 0.14
N LYS A 269 -3.07 18.88 0.72
CA LYS A 269 -2.77 19.17 2.12
C LYS A 269 -1.66 20.20 2.18
N VAL A 270 -1.84 21.23 3.01
CA VAL A 270 -0.81 22.21 3.30
C VAL A 270 -0.64 22.41 4.79
N ARG A 271 0.57 22.84 5.16
CA ARG A 271 0.90 23.32 6.50
C ARG A 271 0.71 24.82 6.56
N CYS A 272 -0.11 25.25 7.50
CA CYS A 272 -0.41 26.64 7.80
C CYS A 272 0.76 27.29 8.55
N ASN A 273 0.85 28.63 8.52
CA ASN A 273 1.93 29.38 9.17
C ASN A 273 1.96 29.21 10.70
N ASP A 274 0.80 29.01 11.32
CA ASP A 274 0.63 28.74 12.75
C ASP A 274 0.91 27.28 13.14
N GLY A 275 1.25 26.43 12.16
CA GLY A 275 1.32 25.01 12.41
C GLY A 275 -0.06 24.38 12.61
N ALA A 276 -1.08 24.80 11.87
CA ALA A 276 -2.26 24.01 11.59
C ALA A 276 -2.13 23.23 10.26
N THR A 277 -3.04 22.30 10.02
CA THR A 277 -3.17 21.55 8.77
C THR A 277 -4.46 21.97 8.06
N PHE A 278 -4.36 22.26 6.77
CA PHE A 278 -5.51 22.56 5.92
C PHE A 278 -5.55 21.56 4.77
N ILE A 279 -6.72 20.97 4.54
CA ILE A 279 -6.99 20.01 3.48
C ILE A 279 -8.13 20.53 2.61
N THR A 280 -7.93 20.49 1.30
CA THR A 280 -8.98 20.74 0.30
C THR A 280 -9.15 19.50 -0.56
N CYS A 281 -10.39 19.09 -0.81
CA CYS A 281 -10.72 18.11 -1.84
C CYS A 281 -11.72 18.72 -2.81
N ASN A 282 -11.39 18.69 -4.10
CA ASN A 282 -12.23 19.16 -5.19
C ASN A 282 -12.79 17.98 -6.01
N TYR A 283 -14.00 18.18 -6.53
CA TYR A 283 -14.81 17.14 -7.18
C TYR A 283 -15.28 17.61 -8.56
N ASP A 284 -15.13 16.76 -9.56
CA ASP A 284 -15.53 17.04 -10.93
C ASP A 284 -16.34 15.89 -11.53
N PRO A 285 -17.51 16.16 -12.13
CA PRO A 285 -18.32 17.39 -12.02
C PRO A 285 -18.67 17.80 -10.57
N PRO A 286 -18.96 19.09 -10.31
CA PRO A 286 -19.39 19.57 -8.99
C PRO A 286 -20.68 18.91 -8.51
N GLY A 287 -20.82 18.79 -7.19
CA GLY A 287 -22.01 18.25 -6.54
C GLY A 287 -22.87 19.29 -5.85
N ASN A 288 -23.74 18.82 -4.96
CA ASN A 288 -24.59 19.64 -4.09
C ASN A 288 -25.54 20.59 -4.83
N TYR A 289 -26.03 20.19 -6.01
CA TYR A 289 -27.08 20.94 -6.71
C TYR A 289 -28.40 20.90 -5.93
N VAL A 290 -28.97 22.07 -5.66
CA VAL A 290 -30.25 22.22 -4.97
C VAL A 290 -31.34 21.42 -5.71
N GLY A 291 -32.05 20.58 -4.96
CA GLY A 291 -33.13 19.74 -5.49
C GLY A 291 -32.67 18.43 -6.15
N GLN A 292 -31.37 18.20 -6.32
CA GLN A 292 -30.82 16.92 -6.76
C GLN A 292 -30.39 16.08 -5.55
N ARG A 293 -30.47 14.75 -5.69
CA ARG A 293 -30.05 13.81 -4.67
C ARG A 293 -28.59 13.42 -4.88
N PRO A 294 -27.81 13.25 -3.79
CA PRO A 294 -26.43 12.82 -3.88
C PRO A 294 -26.32 11.37 -4.35
N TYR A 295 -27.29 10.50 -4.03
CA TYR A 295 -27.33 9.09 -4.42
C TYR A 295 -28.75 8.57 -4.54
#